data_AF-A0A9E0Y1T0-F1
#
_entry.id   AF-A0A9E0Y1T0-F1
#
_cell.length_a   1.000
_cell.length_b   1.000
_cell.length_c   1.000
_cell.angle_alpha   90.00
_cell.angle_beta   90.00
_cell.angle_gamma   90.00
#
_symmetry.space_group_name_H-M   'P 1'
#
loop_
_entity.id
_entity.type
_entity.pdbx_description
1 polymer ?
#
loop_
_entity_poly.entity_id
_entity_poly.type
_entity_poly.pdbx_seq_one_letter_code
_entity_poly.pdbx_strand_id
1 'polypeptide(L)'
;YGAYTALVYVMPVIGGRIADQILGSRFAVLMGGILMALGEFIIVGGTEQLLFWGMAVIIVGNGLFKPNISTMVGKLYPDGDNRKDSGFTIFYIGINLGALLATTVCAEVGNQYGAKYGFALAGIGMLLGILVFQLGSKHYAEVSAPPSPATLYKPKYGPLSPFSAVVLLCAALVPVLYFLLRNTTIAGYVLLAVAVIVIGSLIAR
;
A
#
# COMPACT_ATOMS: atom_id res chain seq x y z
N TYR A 1 10.95 11.70 9.90
CA TYR A 1 11.33 10.54 9.05
C TYR A 1 11.01 9.20 9.73
N GLY A 2 11.52 8.91 10.94
CA GLY A 2 11.29 7.61 11.61
C GLY A 2 9.82 7.18 11.78
N ALA A 3 8.93 8.10 12.18
CA ALA A 3 7.50 7.81 12.31
C ALA A 3 6.85 7.36 10.99
N TYR A 4 7.19 8.02 9.87
CA TYR A 4 6.70 7.65 8.55
C TYR A 4 7.15 6.24 8.18
N THR A 5 8.46 5.96 8.28
CA THR A 5 9.01 4.64 7.95
C THR A 5 8.34 3.54 8.76
N ALA A 6 8.20 3.73 10.07
CA ALA A 6 7.57 2.73 10.93
C ALA A 6 6.09 2.49 10.57
N LEU A 7 5.32 3.55 10.32
CA LEU A 7 3.91 3.42 9.89
C LEU A 7 3.77 2.71 8.54
N VAL A 8 4.68 2.93 7.60
CA VAL A 8 4.76 2.21 6.31
C VAL A 8 5.01 0.71 6.50
N TYR A 9 5.65 0.28 7.60
CA TYR A 9 5.85 -1.13 7.93
C TYR A 9 4.71 -1.75 8.74
N VAL A 10 4.01 -0.96 9.56
CA VAL A 10 2.87 -1.43 10.36
C VAL A 10 1.59 -1.57 9.51
N MET A 11 1.30 -0.59 8.66
CA MET A 11 0.05 -0.55 7.89
C MET A 11 -0.20 -1.80 7.00
N PRO A 12 0.83 -2.44 6.39
CA PRO A 12 0.69 -3.72 5.68
C PRO A 12 0.02 -4.84 6.48
N VAL A 13 0.19 -4.89 7.80
CA VAL A 13 -0.46 -5.93 8.63
C VAL A 13 -1.98 -5.78 8.58
N ILE A 14 -2.47 -4.54 8.62
CA ILE A 14 -3.90 -4.23 8.55
C ILE A 14 -4.41 -4.47 7.12
N GLY A 15 -3.69 -3.97 6.12
CA GLY A 15 -4.12 -4.08 4.73
C GLY A 15 -4.10 -5.50 4.16
N GLY A 16 -3.19 -6.36 4.61
CA GLY A 16 -3.19 -7.79 4.30
C GLY A 16 -4.45 -8.49 4.83
N ARG A 17 -4.78 -8.28 6.11
CA ARG A 17 -6.00 -8.85 6.71
C ARG A 17 -7.28 -8.40 6.01
N ILE A 18 -7.36 -7.12 5.63
CA ILE A 18 -8.51 -6.58 4.88
C ILE A 18 -8.66 -7.29 3.52
N ALA A 19 -7.56 -7.54 2.82
CA ALA A 19 -7.60 -8.22 1.54
C ALA A 19 -7.99 -9.69 1.69
N ASP A 20 -7.43 -10.39 2.67
CA ASP A 20 -7.70 -11.82 2.90
C ASP A 20 -9.14 -12.09 3.33
N GLN A 21 -9.78 -11.14 4.04
CA GLN A 21 -11.13 -11.32 4.59
C GLN A 21 -12.23 -10.65 3.76
N ILE A 22 -11.92 -9.58 3.02
CA ILE A 22 -12.93 -8.70 2.41
C ILE A 22 -12.65 -8.45 0.93
N LEU A 23 -11.56 -7.74 0.62
CA LEU A 23 -11.37 -7.16 -0.73
C LEU A 23 -10.85 -8.15 -1.78
N GLY A 24 -10.08 -9.15 -1.39
CA GLY A 24 -9.20 -9.88 -2.30
C GLY A 24 -7.95 -9.07 -2.67
N SER A 25 -6.87 -9.78 -2.97
CA SER A 25 -5.56 -9.16 -3.21
C SER A 25 -5.57 -8.24 -4.44
N ARG A 26 -6.32 -8.56 -5.51
CA ARG A 26 -6.40 -7.69 -6.71
C ARG A 26 -6.96 -6.32 -6.40
N PHE A 27 -8.10 -6.25 -5.72
CA PHE A 27 -8.74 -4.96 -5.40
C PHE A 27 -7.92 -4.18 -4.38
N ALA A 28 -7.30 -4.87 -3.41
CA ALA A 28 -6.39 -4.22 -2.46
C ALA A 28 -5.18 -3.58 -3.16
N VAL A 29 -4.55 -4.27 -4.13
CA VAL A 29 -3.45 -3.71 -4.93
C VAL A 29 -3.92 -2.51 -5.76
N LEU A 30 -5.06 -2.61 -6.46
CA LEU A 30 -5.59 -1.50 -7.26
C LEU A 30 -5.90 -0.27 -6.40
N MET A 31 -6.66 -0.45 -5.32
CA MET A 31 -7.00 0.64 -4.40
C MET A 31 -5.75 1.23 -3.75
N GLY A 32 -4.83 0.38 -3.30
CA GLY A 32 -3.58 0.82 -2.68
C GLY A 32 -2.73 1.63 -3.65
N GLY A 33 -2.63 1.19 -4.90
CA GLY A 33 -1.92 1.93 -5.94
C GLY A 33 -2.52 3.29 -6.23
N ILE A 34 -3.85 3.37 -6.38
CA ILE A 34 -4.56 4.63 -6.62
C ILE A 34 -4.32 5.59 -5.46
N LEU A 35 -4.42 5.12 -4.20
CA LEU A 35 -4.16 5.94 -3.03
C LEU A 35 -2.72 6.45 -3.00
N MET A 36 -1.72 5.61 -3.31
CA MET A 36 -0.33 6.07 -3.38
C MET A 36 -0.15 7.16 -4.44
N ALA A 37 -0.69 6.96 -5.65
CA ALA A 37 -0.63 7.98 -6.71
C ALA A 37 -1.31 9.30 -6.30
N LEU A 38 -2.49 9.22 -5.67
CA LEU A 38 -3.19 10.40 -5.14
C LEU A 38 -2.35 11.12 -4.07
N GLY A 39 -1.72 10.37 -3.18
CA GLY A 39 -0.84 10.92 -2.16
C GLY A 39 0.34 11.66 -2.78
N GLU A 40 1.00 11.11 -3.80
CA GLU A 40 2.06 11.80 -4.53
C GLU A 40 1.57 13.12 -5.16
N PHE A 41 0.39 13.12 -5.79
CA PHE A 41 -0.19 14.34 -6.37
C PHE A 41 -0.64 15.38 -5.33
N ILE A 42 -1.05 14.95 -4.14
CA ILE A 42 -1.31 15.88 -3.03
C ILE A 42 -0.01 16.61 -2.64
N ILE A 43 1.12 15.89 -2.57
CA ILE A 43 2.43 16.49 -2.22
C ILE A 43 2.86 17.55 -3.24
N VAL A 44 2.49 17.40 -4.52
CA VAL A 44 2.79 18.38 -5.59
C VAL A 44 2.29 19.79 -5.23
N GLY A 45 1.25 19.91 -4.40
CA GLY A 45 0.76 21.21 -3.93
C GLY A 45 1.75 22.01 -3.09
N GLY A 46 2.85 21.41 -2.64
CA GLY A 46 4.07 22.13 -2.22
C GLY A 46 4.05 22.78 -0.84
N THR A 47 2.97 22.63 -0.06
CA THR A 47 2.92 23.09 1.33
C THR A 47 3.27 21.97 2.30
N GLU A 48 3.81 22.32 3.48
CA GLU A 48 4.12 21.34 4.53
C GLU A 48 2.88 20.54 4.94
N GLN A 49 1.71 21.19 5.02
CA GLN A 49 0.46 20.53 5.35
C GLN A 49 0.08 19.49 4.29
N LEU A 50 0.20 19.81 3.01
CA LEU A 50 -0.07 18.89 1.91
C LEU A 50 0.96 17.76 1.85
N LEU A 51 2.22 18.02 2.20
CA LEU A 51 3.22 16.96 2.36
C LEU A 51 2.75 15.91 3.37
N PHE A 52 2.32 16.32 4.56
CA PHE A 52 1.84 15.38 5.58
C PHE A 52 0.55 14.66 5.19
N TRP A 53 -0.40 15.33 4.53
CA TRP A 53 -1.60 14.68 4.00
C TRP A 53 -1.26 13.65 2.93
N GLY A 54 -0.41 13.99 1.98
CA GLY A 54 0.03 13.07 0.93
C GLY A 54 0.77 11.87 1.50
N MET A 55 1.68 12.08 2.45
CA MET A 55 2.36 11.00 3.18
C MET A 55 1.37 10.07 3.90
N ALA A 56 0.34 10.62 4.55
CA ALA A 56 -0.69 9.82 5.22
C ALA A 56 -1.48 8.96 4.22
N VAL A 57 -1.88 9.52 3.06
CA VAL A 57 -2.55 8.76 1.99
C VAL A 57 -1.63 7.67 1.43
N ILE A 58 -0.35 7.96 1.21
CA ILE A 58 0.65 6.97 0.74
C ILE A 58 0.78 5.82 1.75
N ILE A 59 0.80 6.09 3.06
CA ILE A 59 0.88 5.04 4.09
C ILE A 59 -0.31 4.09 3.98
N VAL A 60 -1.54 4.62 3.87
CA VAL A 60 -2.75 3.79 3.71
C VAL A 60 -2.67 2.96 2.43
N GLY A 61 -2.29 3.61 1.32
CA GLY A 61 -2.14 2.96 0.02
C GLY A 61 -1.11 1.83 0.03
N ASN A 62 0.08 2.08 0.57
CA ASN A 62 1.14 1.09 0.75
C ASN A 62 0.67 -0.09 1.64
N GLY A 63 -0.13 0.20 2.67
CA GLY A 63 -0.74 -0.81 3.51
C GLY A 63 -1.57 -1.83 2.75
N LEU A 64 -2.39 -1.36 1.81
CA LEU A 64 -3.17 -2.25 0.93
C LEU A 64 -2.33 -2.85 -0.20
N PHE A 65 -1.32 -2.14 -0.71
CA PHE A 65 -0.56 -2.57 -1.87
C PHE A 65 0.50 -3.63 -1.54
N LYS A 66 1.43 -3.29 -0.64
CA LYS A 66 2.68 -4.04 -0.40
C LYS A 66 2.49 -5.51 0.01
N PRO A 67 1.64 -5.85 1.00
CA PRO A 67 1.49 -7.25 1.39
C PRO A 67 0.76 -8.05 0.30
N ASN A 68 -0.19 -7.41 -0.40
CA ASN A 68 -1.08 -8.09 -1.31
C ASN A 68 -0.47 -8.39 -2.67
N ILE A 69 0.40 -7.52 -3.19
CA ILE A 69 1.13 -7.80 -4.43
C ILE A 69 2.08 -8.99 -4.26
N SER A 70 2.75 -9.10 -3.12
CA SER A 70 3.65 -10.23 -2.82
C SER A 70 2.88 -11.53 -2.63
N THR A 71 1.75 -11.49 -1.92
CA THR A 71 0.83 -12.63 -1.80
C THR A 71 0.34 -13.12 -3.17
N MET A 72 0.04 -12.21 -4.10
CA MET A 72 -0.37 -12.60 -5.45
C MET A 72 0.71 -13.36 -6.20
N VAL A 73 1.98 -12.91 -6.15
CA VAL A 73 3.10 -13.65 -6.75
C VAL A 73 3.20 -15.06 -6.17
N GLY A 74 3.04 -15.20 -4.86
CA GLY A 74 3.07 -16.51 -4.21
C GLY A 74 1.92 -17.44 -4.62
N LYS A 75 0.73 -16.89 -4.88
CA LYS A 75 -0.46 -17.65 -5.29
C LYS A 75 -0.49 -18.03 -6.77
N LEU A 76 0.38 -17.45 -7.61
CA LEU A 76 0.50 -17.84 -9.03
C LEU A 76 1.05 -19.25 -9.22
N TYR A 77 1.73 -19.78 -8.21
CA TYR A 77 2.38 -21.08 -8.25
C TYR A 77 1.71 -22.03 -7.27
N PRO A 78 1.32 -23.25 -7.70
CA PRO A 78 0.84 -24.29 -6.80
C PRO A 78 1.87 -24.64 -5.71
N ASP A 79 1.41 -25.24 -4.63
CA ASP A 79 2.30 -25.73 -3.57
C ASP A 79 3.25 -26.80 -4.12
N GLY A 80 4.55 -26.67 -3.82
CA GLY A 80 5.61 -27.56 -4.31
C GLY A 80 6.18 -27.21 -5.69
N ASP A 81 5.74 -26.13 -6.33
CA ASP A 81 6.30 -25.69 -7.62
C ASP A 81 7.65 -24.97 -7.44
N ASN A 82 8.72 -25.59 -7.92
CA ASN A 82 10.09 -25.05 -7.87
C ASN A 82 10.27 -23.69 -8.59
N ARG A 83 9.33 -23.30 -9.47
CA ARG A 83 9.39 -22.00 -10.17
C ARG A 83 9.01 -20.83 -9.28
N LYS A 84 8.38 -21.09 -8.13
CA LYS A 84 7.95 -20.05 -7.18
C LYS A 84 9.11 -19.17 -6.74
N ASP A 85 10.24 -19.77 -6.39
CA ASP A 85 11.44 -19.05 -5.92
C ASP A 85 12.06 -18.20 -7.02
N SER A 86 12.12 -18.72 -8.25
CA SER A 86 12.54 -17.96 -9.43
C SER A 86 11.58 -16.81 -9.74
N GLY A 87 10.27 -17.02 -9.57
CA GLY A 87 9.25 -15.97 -9.70
C GLY A 87 9.45 -14.83 -8.70
N PHE A 88 9.71 -15.16 -7.42
CA PHE A 88 10.06 -14.16 -6.41
C PHE A 88 11.39 -13.47 -6.72
N THR A 89 12.37 -14.18 -7.26
CA THR A 89 13.66 -13.58 -7.68
C THR A 89 13.43 -12.51 -8.74
N ILE A 90 12.65 -12.79 -9.78
CA ILE A 90 12.31 -11.82 -10.83
C ILE A 90 11.53 -10.63 -10.23
N PHE A 91 10.58 -10.91 -9.33
CA PHE A 91 9.84 -9.88 -8.63
C PHE A 91 10.75 -8.93 -7.84
N TYR A 92 11.74 -9.46 -7.13
CA TYR A 92 12.71 -8.65 -6.38
C TYR A 92 13.69 -7.90 -7.26
N ILE A 93 14.08 -8.45 -8.41
CA ILE A 93 14.86 -7.70 -9.42
C ILE A 93 14.07 -6.47 -9.86
N GLY A 94 12.77 -6.63 -10.13
CA GLY A 94 11.88 -5.51 -10.49
C GLY A 94 11.83 -4.43 -9.40
N ILE A 95 11.73 -4.81 -8.12
CA ILE A 95 11.73 -3.87 -6.99
C ILE A 95 13.05 -3.08 -6.93
N ASN A 96 14.20 -3.76 -7.01
CA ASN A 96 15.50 -3.10 -6.94
C ASN A 96 15.74 -2.18 -8.15
N LEU A 97 15.36 -2.61 -9.35
CA LEU A 97 15.45 -1.77 -10.55
C LEU A 97 14.55 -0.54 -10.44
N GLY A 98 13.32 -0.69 -9.94
CA GLY A 98 12.42 0.43 -9.68
C GLY A 98 12.99 1.42 -8.66
N ALA A 99 13.60 0.91 -7.57
CA ALA A 99 14.26 1.75 -6.58
C ALA A 99 15.46 2.52 -7.17
N LEU A 100 16.27 1.87 -8.02
CA LEU A 100 17.35 2.54 -8.74
C LEU A 100 16.81 3.66 -9.65
N LEU A 101 15.76 3.38 -10.43
CA LEU A 101 15.16 4.38 -11.32
C LEU A 101 14.53 5.54 -10.54
N ALA A 102 13.86 5.27 -9.42
CA ALA A 102 13.26 6.31 -8.60
C ALA A 102 14.34 7.21 -7.96
N THR A 103 15.39 6.62 -7.39
CA THR A 103 16.48 7.36 -6.72
C THR A 103 17.41 8.09 -7.68
N THR A 104 17.38 7.76 -8.97
CA THR A 104 18.15 8.46 -10.01
C THR A 104 17.25 9.46 -10.75
N VAL A 105 16.20 9.00 -11.42
CA VAL A 105 15.36 9.83 -12.29
C VAL A 105 14.48 10.80 -11.49
N CYS A 106 13.69 10.31 -10.53
CA CYS A 106 12.80 11.19 -9.77
C CYS A 106 13.58 12.16 -8.86
N ALA A 107 14.68 11.69 -8.27
CA ALA A 107 15.55 12.54 -7.47
C ALA A 107 16.23 13.63 -8.31
N GLU A 108 16.77 13.29 -9.47
CA GLU A 108 17.42 14.26 -10.36
C GLU A 108 16.43 15.30 -10.87
N VAL A 109 15.23 14.87 -11.30
CA VAL A 109 14.15 15.79 -11.68
C VAL A 109 13.76 16.69 -10.50
N GLY A 110 13.68 16.14 -9.29
CA GLY A 110 13.42 16.88 -8.07
C GLY A 110 14.50 17.92 -7.74
N ASN A 111 15.77 17.59 -7.97
CA ASN A 111 16.91 18.47 -7.71
C ASN A 111 17.00 19.61 -8.75
N GLN A 112 16.84 19.30 -10.04
CA GLN A 112 16.98 20.29 -11.11
C GLN A 112 15.75 21.19 -11.28
N TYR A 113 14.54 20.62 -11.22
CA TYR A 113 13.30 21.34 -11.53
C TYR A 113 12.46 21.64 -10.29
N GLY A 114 12.76 21.01 -9.16
CA GLY A 114 12.09 21.19 -7.88
C GLY A 114 11.33 19.93 -7.43
N ALA A 115 11.29 19.71 -6.12
CA ALA A 115 10.75 18.48 -5.51
C ALA A 115 9.35 18.10 -5.99
N LYS A 116 8.48 19.09 -6.26
CA LYS A 116 7.13 18.88 -6.79
C LYS A 116 7.11 18.09 -8.10
N TYR A 117 8.09 18.28 -8.99
CA TYR A 117 8.17 17.54 -10.25
C TYR A 117 8.67 16.12 -10.05
N GLY A 118 9.57 15.91 -9.07
CA GLY A 118 9.99 14.57 -8.65
C GLY A 118 8.81 13.74 -8.11
N PHE A 119 7.99 14.33 -7.24
CA PHE A 119 6.77 13.68 -6.72
C PHE A 119 5.71 13.47 -7.82
N ALA A 120 5.51 14.45 -8.72
CA ALA A 120 4.61 14.27 -9.86
C ALA A 120 5.03 13.11 -10.76
N LEU A 121 6.34 12.97 -11.03
CA LEU A 121 6.88 11.87 -11.82
C LEU A 121 6.69 10.52 -11.12
N ALA A 122 6.90 10.46 -9.80
CA ALA A 122 6.62 9.26 -9.00
C ALA A 122 5.13 8.85 -9.07
N GLY A 123 4.22 9.82 -8.95
CA GLY A 123 2.78 9.60 -9.10
C GLY A 123 2.40 9.07 -10.49
N ILE A 124 2.99 9.63 -11.56
CA ILE A 124 2.80 9.13 -12.92
C ILE A 124 3.32 7.69 -13.06
N GLY A 125 4.51 7.40 -12.52
CA GLY A 125 5.07 6.05 -12.50
C GLY A 125 4.15 5.04 -11.81
N MET A 126 3.54 5.43 -10.69
CA MET A 126 2.55 4.62 -9.98
C MET A 126 1.31 4.34 -10.85
N LEU A 127 0.77 5.34 -11.54
CA LEU A 127 -0.37 5.16 -12.46
C LEU A 127 -0.04 4.23 -13.63
N LEU A 128 1.16 4.36 -14.22
CA LEU A 128 1.63 3.45 -15.27
C LEU A 128 1.76 2.01 -14.75
N GLY A 129 2.26 1.83 -13.52
CA GLY A 129 2.32 0.53 -12.88
C GLY A 129 0.94 -0.10 -12.69
N ILE A 130 -0.06 0.68 -12.25
CA ILE A 130 -1.45 0.23 -12.12
C ILE A 130 -2.04 -0.14 -13.49
N LEU A 131 -1.75 0.65 -14.52
CA LEU A 131 -2.19 0.36 -15.89
C LEU A 131 -1.63 -0.97 -16.38
N VAL A 132 -0.32 -1.19 -16.24
CA VAL A 132 0.34 -2.46 -16.60
C VAL A 132 -0.25 -3.61 -15.79
N PHE A 133 -0.44 -3.42 -14.48
CA PHE A 133 -1.08 -4.42 -13.62
C PHE A 133 -2.47 -4.78 -14.16
N GLN A 134 -3.31 -3.80 -14.46
CA GLN A 134 -4.67 -4.04 -14.96
C GLN A 134 -4.71 -4.72 -16.33
N LEU A 135 -3.81 -4.34 -17.25
CA LEU A 135 -3.65 -5.00 -18.56
C LEU A 135 -3.24 -6.46 -18.41
N GLY A 136 -2.42 -6.76 -17.39
CA GLY A 136 -2.00 -8.12 -17.04
C GLY A 136 -3.06 -8.96 -16.34
N SER A 137 -4.23 -8.43 -16.02
CA SER A 137 -5.22 -9.08 -15.14
C SER A 137 -5.69 -10.46 -15.52
N LYS A 138 -5.65 -10.81 -16.81
CA LYS A 138 -5.97 -12.15 -17.29
C LYS A 138 -5.06 -13.23 -16.71
N HIS A 139 -3.82 -12.90 -16.37
CA HIS A 139 -2.82 -13.87 -15.90
C HIS A 139 -2.95 -14.22 -14.41
N TYR A 140 -3.73 -13.44 -13.64
CA TYR A 140 -3.81 -13.60 -12.19
C TYR A 140 -5.24 -13.52 -11.64
N ALA A 141 -6.26 -13.39 -12.50
CA ALA A 141 -7.65 -13.19 -12.10
C ALA A 141 -8.15 -14.31 -11.16
N GLU A 142 -7.78 -15.56 -11.42
CA GLU A 142 -8.23 -16.73 -10.67
C GLU A 142 -7.70 -16.75 -9.24
N VAL A 143 -6.47 -16.28 -9.02
CA VAL A 143 -5.77 -16.38 -7.73
C VAL A 143 -5.92 -15.12 -6.85
N SER A 144 -6.63 -14.11 -7.34
CA SER A 144 -6.66 -12.77 -6.75
C SER A 144 -8.05 -12.21 -6.48
N ALA A 145 -9.09 -13.01 -6.73
CA ALA A 145 -10.48 -12.65 -6.52
C ALA A 145 -10.81 -12.39 -5.03
N PRO A 146 -11.84 -11.57 -4.74
CA PRO A 146 -12.37 -11.45 -3.38
C PRO A 146 -12.80 -12.80 -2.80
N PRO A 147 -12.68 -13.02 -1.48
CA PRO A 147 -13.18 -14.22 -0.82
C PRO A 147 -14.68 -14.44 -1.01
N SER A 148 -15.46 -13.37 -1.18
CA SER A 148 -16.91 -13.43 -1.40
C SER A 148 -17.37 -12.38 -2.41
N PRO A 149 -17.14 -12.59 -3.72
CA PRO A 149 -17.44 -11.58 -4.74
C PRO A 149 -18.93 -11.19 -4.79
N ALA A 150 -19.83 -12.15 -4.55
CA ALA A 150 -21.28 -11.95 -4.62
C ALA A 150 -21.86 -11.05 -3.51
N THR A 151 -21.14 -10.89 -2.40
CA THR A 151 -21.59 -10.10 -1.23
C THR A 151 -20.76 -8.85 -1.00
N LEU A 152 -19.64 -8.67 -1.72
CA LEU A 152 -18.71 -7.55 -1.56
C LEU A 152 -19.37 -6.17 -1.69
N TYR A 153 -20.34 -6.05 -2.61
CA TYR A 153 -21.07 -4.81 -2.88
C TYR A 153 -22.47 -4.78 -2.27
N LYS A 154 -22.91 -5.88 -1.63
CA LYS A 154 -24.22 -5.94 -0.98
C LYS A 154 -24.14 -5.35 0.44
N PRO A 155 -25.13 -4.59 0.90
CA PRO A 155 -25.15 -4.09 2.27
C PRO A 155 -25.07 -5.25 3.28
N LYS A 156 -24.11 -5.19 4.19
CA LYS A 156 -23.88 -6.22 5.23
C LYS A 156 -23.83 -5.62 6.65
N TYR A 157 -23.38 -4.37 6.76
CA TYR A 157 -23.25 -3.66 8.04
C TYR A 157 -24.26 -2.49 8.08
N GLY A 158 -25.55 -2.81 8.02
CA GLY A 158 -26.61 -1.80 7.81
C GLY A 158 -26.64 -1.32 6.35
N PRO A 159 -26.55 0.00 6.06
CA PRO A 159 -26.55 0.51 4.69
C PRO A 159 -25.20 0.30 3.95
N LEU A 160 -24.14 -0.09 4.67
CA LEU A 160 -22.80 -0.17 4.10
C LEU A 160 -22.49 -1.56 3.55
N SER A 161 -21.96 -1.59 2.33
CA SER A 161 -21.32 -2.77 1.76
C SER A 161 -19.92 -2.99 2.36
N PRO A 162 -19.39 -4.22 2.38
CA PRO A 162 -18.02 -4.47 2.79
C PRO A 162 -16.98 -3.63 2.02
N PHE A 163 -17.18 -3.42 0.72
CA PHE A 163 -16.33 -2.53 -0.07
C PHE A 163 -16.38 -1.08 0.42
N SER A 164 -17.59 -0.53 0.60
CA SER A 164 -17.80 0.83 1.10
C SER A 164 -17.21 1.02 2.50
N ALA A 165 -17.32 0.00 3.36
CA ALA A 165 -16.73 0.02 4.70
C ALA A 165 -15.20 0.14 4.64
N VAL A 166 -14.53 -0.56 3.71
CA VAL A 166 -13.08 -0.45 3.54
C VAL A 166 -12.69 0.93 2.99
N VAL A 167 -13.44 1.48 2.04
CA VAL A 167 -13.19 2.84 1.53
C VAL A 167 -13.31 3.87 2.65
N LEU A 168 -14.36 3.78 3.47
CA LEU A 168 -14.57 4.66 4.62
C LEU A 168 -13.47 4.48 5.68
N LEU A 169 -13.04 3.25 5.94
CA LEU A 169 -11.93 2.97 6.84
C LEU A 169 -10.63 3.60 6.32
N CYS A 170 -10.32 3.45 5.04
CA CYS A 170 -9.15 4.08 4.42
C CYS A 170 -9.20 5.60 4.58
N ALA A 171 -10.35 6.22 4.27
CA ALA A 171 -10.55 7.66 4.42
C ALA A 171 -10.42 8.11 5.89
N ALA A 172 -10.94 7.35 6.84
CA ALA A 172 -10.84 7.63 8.28
C ALA A 172 -9.42 7.45 8.84
N LEU A 173 -8.60 6.55 8.26
CA LEU A 173 -7.21 6.35 8.67
C LEU A 173 -6.31 7.52 8.26
N VAL A 174 -6.61 8.22 7.15
CA VAL A 174 -5.79 9.36 6.70
C VAL A 174 -5.64 10.46 7.76
N PRO A 175 -6.70 11.03 8.37
CA PRO A 175 -6.55 12.05 9.41
C PRO A 175 -5.83 11.54 10.66
N VAL A 176 -6.02 10.27 11.02
CA VAL A 176 -5.30 9.64 12.15
C VAL A 176 -3.81 9.58 11.86
N LEU A 177 -3.43 9.13 10.67
CA LEU A 177 -2.03 9.04 10.25
C LEU A 177 -1.40 10.43 10.09
N TYR A 178 -2.14 11.41 9.55
CA TYR A 178 -1.72 12.80 9.51
C TYR A 178 -1.41 13.33 10.92
N PHE A 179 -2.30 13.06 11.89
CA PHE A 179 -2.08 13.43 13.29
C PHE A 179 -0.83 12.76 13.88
N LEU A 180 -0.63 11.46 13.64
CA LEU A 180 0.55 10.74 14.12
C LEU A 180 1.84 11.24 13.48
N LEU A 181 1.83 11.56 12.19
CA LEU A 181 3.00 12.11 11.49
C LEU A 181 3.42 13.47 12.05
N ARG A 182 2.46 14.30 12.46
CA ARG A 182 2.69 15.61 13.10
C ARG A 182 3.13 15.47 14.56
N ASN A 183 2.66 14.44 15.26
CA ASN A 183 2.95 14.20 16.67
C ASN A 183 3.88 12.99 16.86
N THR A 184 5.16 13.17 16.50
CA THR A 184 6.15 12.09 16.47
C THR A 184 6.36 11.39 17.81
N THR A 185 6.23 12.10 18.94
CA THR A 185 6.29 11.51 20.29
C THR A 185 5.14 10.52 20.53
N ILE A 186 3.91 10.91 20.17
CA ILE A 186 2.73 10.04 20.27
C ILE A 186 2.88 8.85 19.33
N ALA A 187 3.32 9.09 18.09
CA ALA A 187 3.60 8.01 17.15
C ALA A 187 4.64 7.02 17.72
N GLY A 188 5.68 7.50 18.39
CA GLY A 188 6.67 6.67 19.07
C GLY A 188 6.05 5.74 20.12
N TYR A 189 5.19 6.27 21.00
CA TYR A 189 4.49 5.46 21.99
C TYR A 189 3.52 4.45 21.36
N VAL A 190 2.77 4.85 20.35
CA VAL A 190 1.86 3.95 19.62
C VAL A 190 2.64 2.80 18.97
N LEU A 191 3.76 3.10 18.31
CA LEU A 191 4.61 2.11 17.66
C LEU A 191 5.24 1.15 18.68
N LEU A 192 5.70 1.66 19.82
CA LEU A 192 6.22 0.85 20.91
C LEU A 192 5.14 -0.11 21.44
N ALA A 193 3.92 0.39 21.66
CA ALA A 193 2.81 -0.42 22.11
C ALA A 193 2.47 -1.54 21.11
N VAL A 194 2.41 -1.22 19.80
CA VAL A 194 2.21 -2.24 18.74
C VAL A 194 3.33 -3.27 18.76
N ALA A 195 4.59 -2.84 18.87
CA ALA A 195 5.73 -3.76 18.92
C ALA A 195 5.65 -4.72 20.11
N VAL A 196 5.33 -4.21 21.31
CA VAL A 196 5.15 -5.02 22.51
C VAL A 196 4.02 -6.03 22.34
N ILE A 197 2.87 -5.61 21.79
CA ILE A 197 1.73 -6.51 21.53
C ILE A 197 2.13 -7.62 20.55
N VAL A 198 2.81 -7.27 19.45
CA VAL A 198 3.24 -8.24 18.44
C VAL A 198 4.23 -9.24 19.05
N ILE A 199 5.26 -8.77 19.75
CA ILE A 199 6.26 -9.63 20.40
C ILE A 199 5.59 -10.53 21.45
N GLY A 200 4.73 -9.98 22.30
CA GLY A 200 3.97 -10.74 23.28
C GLY A 200 3.10 -11.83 22.65
N SER A 201 2.45 -11.52 21.52
CA SER A 201 1.63 -12.49 20.79
C SER A 201 2.43 -13.61 20.12
N LEU A 202 3.71 -13.37 19.82
CA LEU A 202 4.61 -14.37 19.26
C LEU A 202 5.20 -15.28 20.34
N ILE A 203 5.51 -14.74 21.52
CA ILE A 203 6.04 -15.52 22.66
C ILE A 203 4.95 -16.39 23.30
N ALA A 204 3.69 -15.94 23.26
CA ALA A 204 2.55 -16.67 23.81
C ALA A 204 2.05 -17.84 22.93
N ARG A 205 2.66 -18.07 21.77
CA ARG A 205 2.40 -19.20 20.87
C ARG A 205 3.49 -20.24 21.00
#